data_AF-A0A256BR69-F1
#
_entry.id   AF-A0A256BR69-F1
#
_cell.length_a   1.000
_cell.length_b   1.000
_cell.length_c   1.000
_cell.angle_alpha   90.00
_cell.angle_beta   90.00
_cell.angle_gamma   90.00
#
_symmetry.space_group_name_H-M   'P 1'
#
loop_
_entity.id
_entity.type
_entity.pdbx_description
1 polymer ?
#
loop_
_entity_poly.entity_id
_entity_poly.type
_entity_poly.pdbx_seq_one_letter_code
_entity_poly.pdbx_strand_id
1 'polypeptide(L)'
;MKYFKTIENSDFHKALKKNEQQNKDWDTMIDFVSEILGEPELKDIYMSPKLRVDVSLLKDENKKLFKQNGEVKLSNKAGKVLNAAYEGKLKELGLDDYMDIRTILFAYGFLRNSRSQKQNQFQNDDWIVYFESNAPWTEREYANQLEEITEEEFYEARLSLAKED
;
A
#
# COMPACT_ATOMS: atom_id res chain seq x y z
N MET A 1 4.04 -13.79 -24.67
CA MET A 1 4.09 -12.96 -23.45
C MET A 1 4.18 -11.52 -23.91
N LYS A 2 3.70 -10.55 -23.13
CA LYS A 2 3.92 -9.13 -23.40
C LYS A 2 4.71 -8.52 -22.26
N TYR A 3 5.50 -7.49 -22.59
CA TYR A 3 6.36 -6.79 -21.65
C TYR A 3 5.97 -5.32 -21.63
N PHE A 4 5.90 -4.76 -20.44
CA PHE A 4 5.52 -3.37 -20.25
C PHE A 4 6.41 -2.71 -19.21
N LYS A 5 6.58 -1.40 -19.31
CA LYS A 5 7.06 -0.58 -18.20
C LYS A 5 6.07 0.54 -17.92
N THR A 6 6.10 1.04 -16.70
CA THR A 6 5.30 2.20 -16.31
C THR A 6 5.77 3.45 -17.04
N ILE A 7 4.83 4.25 -17.55
CA ILE A 7 5.13 5.56 -18.15
C ILE A 7 5.44 6.55 -17.03
N GLU A 8 6.54 7.28 -17.17
CA GLU A 8 6.93 8.27 -16.17
C GLU A 8 5.86 9.38 -16.04
N ASN A 9 5.60 9.85 -14.82
CA ASN A 9 4.57 10.85 -14.50
C ASN A 9 3.13 10.51 -14.92
N SER A 10 2.85 9.27 -15.35
CA SER A 10 1.48 8.76 -15.47
C SER A 10 0.76 8.76 -14.11
N ASP A 11 -0.57 8.71 -14.11
CA ASP A 11 -1.33 8.68 -12.87
C ASP A 11 -1.04 7.41 -12.05
N PHE A 12 -0.81 6.29 -12.72
CA PHE A 12 -0.34 5.06 -12.10
C PHE A 12 1.03 5.26 -11.43
N HIS A 13 2.01 5.84 -12.13
CA HIS A 13 3.32 6.13 -11.54
C HIS A 13 3.24 7.08 -10.33
N LYS A 14 2.44 8.14 -10.42
CA LYS A 14 2.22 9.06 -9.30
C LYS A 14 1.58 8.35 -8.10
N ALA A 15 0.64 7.44 -8.34
CA ALA A 15 0.05 6.63 -7.28
C ALA A 15 1.07 5.72 -6.60
N LEU A 16 1.98 5.09 -7.36
CA LEU A 16 3.07 4.28 -6.82
C LEU A 16 4.03 5.11 -5.95
N LYS A 17 4.49 6.26 -6.45
CA LYS A 17 5.35 7.18 -5.68
C LYS A 17 4.67 7.70 -4.43
N LYS A 18 3.37 7.99 -4.52
CA LYS A 18 2.57 8.41 -3.36
C LYS A 18 2.47 7.28 -2.32
N ASN A 19 2.20 6.04 -2.73
CA ASN A 19 2.16 4.90 -1.81
C ASN A 19 3.49 4.72 -1.08
N GLU A 20 4.61 4.83 -1.78
CA GLU A 20 5.92 4.72 -1.13
C GLU A 20 6.12 5.80 -0.05
N GLN A 21 5.80 7.05 -0.37
CA GLN A 21 5.92 8.13 0.60
C GLN A 21 5.04 7.84 1.82
N GLN A 22 3.79 7.45 1.59
CA GLN A 22 2.86 7.09 2.66
C GLN A 22 3.34 5.87 3.48
N ASN A 23 3.99 4.88 2.86
CA ASN A 23 4.56 3.72 3.58
C ASN A 23 5.57 4.16 4.64
N LYS A 24 6.40 5.16 4.34
CA LYS A 24 7.39 5.70 5.30
C LYS A 24 6.74 6.41 6.48
N ASP A 25 5.58 7.01 6.26
CA ASP A 25 4.85 7.76 7.28
C ASP A 25 4.03 6.84 8.21
N TRP A 26 3.86 5.55 7.87
CA TRP A 26 3.16 4.58 8.72
C TRP A 26 3.91 4.22 10.00
N ASP A 27 5.25 4.26 10.02
CA ASP A 27 6.03 4.06 11.24
C ASP A 27 5.70 5.15 12.28
N THR A 28 5.58 6.41 11.82
CA THR A 28 5.15 7.54 12.66
C THR A 28 3.71 7.34 13.17
N MET A 29 2.85 6.73 12.37
CA MET A 29 1.47 6.42 12.76
C MET A 29 1.41 5.31 13.81
N ILE A 30 2.26 4.29 13.71
CA ILE A 30 2.39 3.22 14.71
C ILE A 30 2.84 3.82 16.05
N ASP A 31 3.90 4.62 16.04
CA ASP A 31 4.42 5.27 17.26
C ASP A 31 3.35 6.12 17.94
N PHE A 32 2.59 6.90 17.16
CA PHE A 32 1.49 7.72 17.67
C PHE A 32 0.39 6.89 18.35
N VAL A 33 -0.02 5.77 17.75
CA VAL A 33 -1.05 4.89 18.34
C VAL A 33 -0.53 4.23 19.62
N SER A 34 0.72 3.77 19.60
CA SER A 34 1.40 3.17 20.75
C SER A 34 1.51 4.15 21.92
N GLU A 35 1.83 5.41 21.66
CA GLU A 35 1.89 6.46 22.68
C GLU A 35 0.51 6.74 23.30
N ILE A 36 -0.53 6.94 22.47
CA ILE A 36 -1.89 7.23 22.97
C ILE A 36 -2.45 6.09 23.82
N LEU A 37 -2.13 4.84 23.46
CA LEU A 37 -2.56 3.67 24.22
C LEU A 37 -1.66 3.36 25.42
N GLY A 38 -0.49 4.00 25.54
CA GLY A 38 0.51 3.65 26.55
C GLY A 38 1.06 2.22 26.36
N GLU A 39 1.17 1.78 25.11
CA GLU A 39 1.59 0.45 24.69
C GLU A 39 2.76 0.52 23.70
N PRO A 40 3.99 0.79 24.17
CA PRO A 40 5.17 0.92 23.29
C PRO A 40 5.55 -0.37 22.55
N GLU A 41 5.03 -1.53 22.98
CA GLU A 41 5.24 -2.81 22.29
C GLU A 41 4.20 -3.08 21.20
N LEU A 42 3.23 -2.19 20.99
CA LEU A 42 2.30 -2.27 19.86
C LEU A 42 3.04 -1.88 18.57
N LYS A 43 3.83 -2.82 18.05
CA LYS A 43 4.69 -2.59 16.87
C LYS A 43 3.96 -2.78 15.55
N ASP A 44 2.78 -3.41 15.59
CA ASP A 44 2.00 -3.73 14.40
C ASP A 44 0.57 -3.21 14.55
N ILE A 45 0.23 -2.18 13.76
CA ILE A 45 -1.17 -1.82 13.48
C ILE A 45 -1.45 -2.10 12.01
N TYR A 46 -2.71 -2.34 11.68
CA TYR A 46 -3.08 -2.48 10.27
C TYR A 46 -2.98 -1.11 9.59
N MET A 47 -2.19 -1.01 8.51
CA MET A 47 -2.08 0.16 7.63
C MET A 47 -3.41 0.39 6.91
N SER A 48 -4.31 1.14 7.54
CA SER A 48 -5.71 1.25 7.16
C SER A 48 -6.22 2.65 7.50
N PRO A 49 -7.06 3.29 6.66
CA PRO A 49 -7.74 4.54 7.03
C PRO A 49 -8.61 4.44 8.29
N LYS A 50 -8.86 3.23 8.78
CA LYS A 50 -9.53 2.95 10.06
C LYS A 50 -8.59 2.23 11.00
N LEU A 51 -8.48 2.75 12.23
CA LEU A 51 -7.67 2.12 13.27
C LEU A 51 -8.17 0.70 13.54
N ARG A 52 -7.27 -0.25 13.31
CA ARG A 52 -7.46 -1.65 13.63
C ARG A 52 -6.16 -2.18 14.22
N VAL A 53 -6.29 -2.98 15.26
CA VAL A 53 -5.17 -3.59 15.99
C VAL A 53 -5.47 -5.06 16.29
N ASP A 54 -4.45 -5.86 16.54
CA ASP A 54 -4.63 -7.18 17.14
C ASP A 54 -4.93 -7.02 18.65
N VAL A 55 -6.17 -7.28 19.03
CA VAL A 55 -6.66 -7.14 20.42
C VAL A 55 -5.94 -8.10 21.37
N SER A 56 -5.40 -9.21 20.87
CA SER A 56 -4.67 -10.17 21.71
C SER A 56 -3.35 -9.60 22.25
N LEU A 57 -2.78 -8.62 21.55
CA LEU A 57 -1.52 -7.96 21.91
C LEU A 57 -1.71 -6.79 22.89
N LEU A 58 -2.94 -6.34 23.12
CA LEU A 58 -3.23 -5.21 23.98
C LEU A 58 -3.25 -5.58 25.47
N LYS A 59 -3.04 -4.58 26.33
CA LYS A 59 -3.37 -4.65 27.75
C LYS A 59 -4.89 -4.71 27.97
N ASP A 60 -5.32 -5.35 29.06
CA ASP A 60 -6.74 -5.58 29.35
C ASP A 60 -7.57 -4.29 29.47
N GLU A 61 -6.96 -3.18 29.89
CA GLU A 61 -7.59 -1.86 29.91
C GLU A 61 -7.93 -1.34 28.52
N ASN A 62 -7.01 -1.53 27.55
CA ASN A 62 -7.18 -1.08 26.17
C ASN A 62 -8.07 -2.03 25.36
N LYS A 63 -8.09 -3.33 25.65
CA LYS A 63 -9.04 -4.28 25.02
C LYS A 63 -10.50 -3.82 25.11
N LYS A 64 -10.87 -3.05 26.15
CA LYS A 64 -12.23 -2.51 26.31
C LYS A 64 -12.59 -1.47 25.25
N LEU A 65 -11.61 -0.79 24.66
CA LEU A 65 -11.77 0.23 23.61
C LEU A 65 -12.02 -0.38 22.23
N PHE A 66 -11.66 -1.65 22.02
CA PHE A 66 -11.76 -2.32 20.72
C PHE A 66 -12.80 -3.44 20.72
N LYS A 67 -13.36 -3.73 19.54
CA LYS A 67 -14.15 -4.93 19.24
C LYS A 67 -13.20 -6.11 19.02
N GLN A 68 -13.71 -7.34 19.09
CA GLN A 68 -12.90 -8.54 18.86
C GLN A 68 -12.25 -8.61 17.46
N ASN A 69 -12.82 -7.91 16.48
CA ASN A 69 -12.24 -7.80 15.14
C ASN A 69 -11.10 -6.77 15.04
N GLY A 70 -10.74 -6.08 16.14
CA GLY A 70 -9.69 -5.06 16.19
C GLY A 70 -10.16 -3.63 15.97
N GLU A 71 -11.41 -3.39 15.56
CA GLU A 71 -11.91 -2.04 15.32
C GLU A 71 -12.23 -1.30 16.62
N VAL A 72 -12.05 0.02 16.63
CA VAL A 72 -12.44 0.88 17.77
C VAL A 72 -13.96 0.82 18.01
N LYS A 73 -14.38 0.73 19.27
CA LYS A 73 -15.78 0.83 19.70
C LYS A 73 -16.21 2.30 19.79
N LEU A 74 -16.90 2.77 18.75
CA LEU A 74 -17.42 4.14 18.69
C LEU A 74 -18.62 4.41 19.64
N SER A 75 -19.16 3.40 20.32
CA SER A 75 -20.19 3.60 21.35
C SER A 75 -19.63 4.15 22.66
N ASN A 76 -18.33 3.96 22.92
CA ASN A 76 -17.64 4.47 24.11
C ASN A 76 -17.09 5.89 23.84
N LYS A 77 -17.26 6.82 24.79
CA LYS A 77 -16.65 8.16 24.73
C LYS A 77 -15.14 8.10 24.50
N ALA A 78 -14.42 7.22 25.21
CA ALA A 78 -12.97 7.06 25.03
C ALA A 78 -12.62 6.54 23.62
N GLY A 79 -13.40 5.59 23.09
CA GLY A 79 -13.21 5.10 21.73
C GLY A 79 -13.44 6.17 20.66
N LYS A 80 -14.45 7.04 20.83
CA LYS A 80 -14.66 8.19 19.93
C LYS A 80 -13.48 9.16 19.93
N VAL A 81 -12.92 9.45 21.10
CA VAL A 81 -11.74 10.33 21.23
C VAL A 81 -10.52 9.72 20.55
N LEU A 82 -10.26 8.42 20.78
CA LEU A 82 -9.18 7.69 20.11
C LEU A 82 -9.33 7.72 18.59
N ASN A 83 -10.52 7.42 18.07
CA ASN A 83 -10.78 7.43 16.64
C ASN A 83 -10.60 8.82 16.02
N ALA A 84 -11.06 9.88 16.69
CA ALA A 84 -10.87 11.24 16.21
C ALA A 84 -9.40 11.67 16.20
N ALA A 85 -8.62 11.29 17.22
CA ALA A 85 -7.18 11.55 17.26
C ALA A 85 -6.46 10.82 16.12
N TYR A 86 -6.82 9.56 15.88
CA TYR A 86 -6.32 8.74 14.79
C TYR A 86 -6.63 9.34 13.41
N GLU A 87 -7.89 9.69 13.13
CA GLU A 87 -8.28 10.33 11.87
C GLU A 87 -7.59 11.69 11.67
N GLY A 88 -7.39 12.44 12.75
CA GLY A 88 -6.63 13.69 12.72
C GLY A 88 -5.19 13.47 12.28
N LYS A 89 -4.51 12.49 12.89
CA LYS A 89 -3.12 12.17 12.55
C LYS A 89 -2.97 11.59 11.15
N LEU A 90 -3.92 10.76 10.69
CA LEU A 90 -3.95 10.28 9.30
C LEU A 90 -3.93 11.44 8.31
N LYS A 91 -4.80 12.45 8.50
CA LYS A 91 -4.86 13.63 7.61
C LYS A 91 -3.60 14.48 7.68
N GLU A 92 -3.03 14.64 8.88
CA GLU A 92 -1.77 15.35 9.09
C GLU A 92 -0.63 14.71 8.29
N LEU A 93 -0.55 13.37 8.30
CA LEU A 93 0.45 12.60 7.57
C LEU A 93 0.06 12.31 6.11
N GLY A 94 -1.12 12.75 5.65
CA GLY A 94 -1.62 12.47 4.31
C GLY A 94 -1.87 10.97 4.03
N LEU A 95 -2.25 10.20 5.05
CA LEU A 95 -2.55 8.76 5.01
C LEU A 95 -4.05 8.43 4.89
N ASP A 96 -4.91 9.44 4.88
CA ASP A 96 -6.37 9.26 4.87
C ASP A 96 -6.90 8.64 3.57
N ASP A 97 -6.15 8.75 2.48
CA ASP A 97 -6.41 8.10 1.19
C ASP A 97 -5.35 7.05 0.83
N TYR A 98 -4.66 6.50 1.83
CA TYR A 98 -3.68 5.43 1.63
C TYR A 98 -4.28 4.23 0.88
N MET A 99 -3.57 3.79 -0.15
CA MET A 99 -3.86 2.57 -0.90
C MET A 99 -2.61 1.71 -0.93
N ASP A 100 -2.73 0.44 -0.54
CA ASP A 100 -1.64 -0.52 -0.69
C ASP A 100 -1.39 -0.85 -2.18
N ILE A 101 -0.20 -1.39 -2.48
CA ILE A 101 0.22 -1.69 -3.84
C ILE A 101 -0.76 -2.57 -4.63
N ARG A 102 -1.43 -3.54 -4.00
CA ARG A 102 -2.40 -4.39 -4.68
C ARG A 102 -3.67 -3.63 -5.01
N THR A 103 -4.12 -2.78 -4.10
CA THR A 103 -5.26 -1.89 -4.33
C THR A 103 -4.98 -0.94 -5.49
N ILE A 104 -3.76 -0.40 -5.60
CA ILE A 104 -3.34 0.43 -6.74
C ILE A 104 -3.35 -0.38 -8.03
N LEU A 105 -2.70 -1.55 -8.06
CA LEU A 105 -2.69 -2.41 -9.25
C LEU A 105 -4.10 -2.78 -9.70
N PHE A 106 -5.00 -3.05 -8.76
CA PHE A 106 -6.41 -3.33 -9.05
C PHE A 106 -7.13 -2.10 -9.62
N ALA A 107 -6.97 -0.92 -9.01
CA ALA A 107 -7.62 0.32 -9.45
C ALA A 107 -7.24 0.71 -10.89
N TYR A 108 -6.02 0.38 -11.31
CA TYR A 108 -5.52 0.63 -12.67
C TYR A 108 -5.65 -0.58 -13.61
N GLY A 109 -6.24 -1.70 -13.17
CA GLY A 109 -6.49 -2.88 -14.03
C GLY A 109 -5.26 -3.76 -14.32
N PHE A 110 -4.15 -3.55 -13.61
CA PHE A 110 -2.90 -4.29 -13.79
C PHE A 110 -2.73 -5.46 -12.82
N LEU A 111 -3.76 -5.81 -12.04
CA LEU A 111 -3.76 -7.02 -11.23
C LEU A 111 -4.19 -8.22 -12.09
N ARG A 112 -3.56 -9.38 -11.87
CA ARG A 112 -4.03 -10.64 -12.47
C ARG A 112 -5.49 -10.93 -12.07
N ASN A 113 -6.30 -11.23 -13.08
CA ASN A 113 -7.74 -11.52 -12.95
C ASN A 113 -8.03 -13.05 -12.93
N SER A 114 -7.02 -13.89 -13.19
CA SER A 114 -7.17 -15.35 -13.18
C SER A 114 -5.90 -16.05 -12.69
N ARG A 115 -6.05 -17.25 -12.12
CA ARG A 115 -4.92 -18.15 -11.77
C ARG A 115 -4.16 -18.64 -13.00
N SER A 116 -4.77 -18.64 -14.19
CA SER A 116 -4.11 -19.00 -15.44
C SER A 116 -3.23 -17.88 -16.01
N GLN A 117 -3.36 -16.67 -15.48
CA GLN A 117 -2.52 -15.54 -15.89
C GLN A 117 -1.18 -15.59 -15.16
N LYS A 118 -0.11 -15.48 -15.94
CA LYS A 118 1.24 -15.27 -15.47
C LYS A 118 1.50 -13.77 -15.49
N GLN A 119 1.94 -13.26 -14.36
CA GLN A 119 2.38 -11.88 -14.22
C GLN A 119 3.58 -11.90 -13.28
N ASN A 120 4.74 -11.52 -13.81
CA ASN A 120 5.93 -11.23 -13.04
C ASN A 120 6.16 -9.72 -13.09
N GLN A 121 6.66 -9.16 -11.99
CA GLN A 121 7.00 -7.74 -11.95
C GLN A 121 8.21 -7.49 -11.07
N PHE A 122 8.94 -6.43 -11.40
CA PHE A 122 9.96 -5.84 -10.55
C PHE A 122 9.88 -4.32 -10.69
N GLN A 123 10.55 -3.61 -9.78
CA GLN A 123 10.53 -2.17 -9.70
C GLN A 123 11.96 -1.65 -9.53
N ASN A 124 12.28 -0.52 -10.13
CA ASN A 124 13.53 0.20 -9.90
C ASN A 124 13.34 1.34 -8.87
N ASP A 125 14.44 2.01 -8.52
CA ASP A 125 14.46 3.11 -7.55
C ASP A 125 13.63 4.33 -7.96
N ASP A 126 13.43 4.51 -9.26
CA ASP A 126 12.57 5.57 -9.82
C ASP A 126 11.07 5.23 -9.75
N TRP A 127 10.70 4.09 -9.16
CA TRP A 127 9.34 3.55 -9.06
C TRP A 127 8.73 3.14 -10.39
N ILE A 128 9.54 2.93 -11.43
CA ILE A 128 9.12 2.32 -12.68
C ILE A 128 8.91 0.83 -12.44
N VAL A 129 7.67 0.38 -12.62
CA VAL A 129 7.33 -1.04 -12.54
C VAL A 129 7.39 -1.63 -13.94
N TYR A 130 8.11 -2.74 -14.04
CA TYR A 130 8.23 -3.57 -15.23
C TYR A 130 7.34 -4.79 -15.07
N PHE A 131 6.57 -5.10 -16.10
CA PHE A 131 5.64 -6.23 -16.13
C PHE A 131 6.03 -7.20 -17.24
N GLU A 132 6.10 -8.48 -16.91
CA GLU A 132 6.01 -9.59 -17.86
C GLU A 132 4.65 -10.24 -17.63
N SER A 133 3.73 -10.15 -18.60
CA SER A 133 2.35 -10.59 -18.41
C SER A 133 1.75 -11.25 -19.66
N ASN A 134 0.91 -12.26 -19.45
CA ASN A 134 0.01 -12.78 -20.48
C ASN A 134 -1.44 -12.33 -20.26
N ALA A 135 -1.68 -11.38 -19.35
CA ALA A 135 -2.99 -10.78 -19.18
C ALA A 135 -3.42 -10.10 -20.49
N PRO A 136 -4.71 -10.19 -20.85
CA PRO A 136 -5.23 -9.62 -22.09
C PRO A 136 -5.48 -8.11 -21.93
N TRP A 137 -4.46 -7.35 -21.49
CA TRP A 137 -4.57 -5.90 -21.40
C TRP A 137 -4.71 -5.31 -22.80
N THR A 138 -5.81 -4.62 -23.01
CA THR A 138 -6.10 -3.86 -24.22
C THR A 138 -5.37 -2.52 -24.18
N GLU A 139 -5.08 -1.97 -25.35
CA GLU A 139 -4.44 -0.65 -25.47
C GLU A 139 -5.19 0.43 -24.70
N ARG A 140 -6.53 0.35 -24.65
CA ARG A 140 -7.35 1.27 -23.84
C ARG A 140 -7.06 1.17 -22.34
N GLU A 141 -6.76 -0.02 -21.82
CA GLU A 141 -6.55 -0.26 -20.39
C GLU A 141 -5.17 0.22 -19.93
N TYR A 142 -4.13 0.09 -20.77
CA TYR A 142 -2.79 0.55 -20.42
C TYR A 142 -2.40 1.90 -21.03
N ALA A 143 -3.21 2.45 -21.96
CA ALA A 143 -2.92 3.73 -22.61
C ALA A 143 -2.66 4.82 -21.58
N ASN A 144 -1.55 5.55 -21.77
CA ASN A 144 -1.05 6.62 -20.89
C ASN A 144 -0.58 6.17 -19.50
N GLN A 145 -0.60 4.87 -19.19
CA GLN A 145 -0.13 4.32 -17.91
C GLN A 145 1.10 3.44 -18.08
N LEU A 146 1.10 2.58 -19.11
CA LEU A 146 2.21 1.70 -19.44
C LEU A 146 2.63 1.87 -20.90
N GLU A 147 3.91 1.62 -21.14
CA GLU A 147 4.52 1.52 -22.47
C GLU A 147 4.85 0.05 -22.73
N GLU A 148 4.43 -0.48 -23.88
CA GLU A 148 4.85 -1.81 -24.33
C GLU A 148 6.34 -1.74 -24.70
N ILE A 149 7.14 -2.64 -24.14
CA ILE A 149 8.58 -2.75 -24.37
C ILE A 149 8.92 -4.13 -24.92
N THR A 150 10.14 -4.26 -25.40
CA THR A 150 10.68 -5.56 -25.83
C THR A 150 11.06 -6.44 -24.63
N GLU A 151 11.16 -7.74 -24.89
CA GLU A 151 11.71 -8.70 -23.94
C GLU A 151 13.16 -8.35 -23.55
N GLU A 152 13.96 -7.89 -24.52
CA GLU A 152 15.35 -7.46 -24.32
C GLU A 152 15.43 -6.30 -23.33
N GLU A 153 14.67 -5.22 -23.55
CA GLU A 153 14.60 -4.07 -22.64
C GLU A 153 14.20 -4.47 -21.20
N PHE A 154 13.27 -5.42 -21.05
CA PHE A 154 12.85 -5.92 -19.74
C PHE A 154 14.00 -6.64 -19.01
N TYR A 155 14.73 -7.51 -19.71
CA TYR A 155 15.85 -8.24 -19.09
C TYR A 155 17.06 -7.36 -18.86
N GLU A 156 17.35 -6.40 -19.74
CA GLU A 156 18.40 -5.39 -19.51
C GLU A 156 18.12 -4.58 -18.24
N ALA A 157 16.90 -4.07 -18.08
CA ALA A 157 16.48 -3.37 -16.87
C ALA A 157 16.64 -4.25 -15.63
N ARG A 158 16.23 -5.52 -15.69
CA ARG A 158 16.38 -6.46 -14.57
C ARG A 158 17.83 -6.74 -14.21
N LEU A 159 18.71 -6.88 -15.21
CA LEU A 159 20.14 -7.11 -15.01
C LEU A 159 20.85 -5.87 -14.46
N SER A 160 20.38 -4.66 -14.80
CA SER A 160 20.94 -3.43 -14.25
C SER A 160 20.74 -3.34 -12.74
N LEU A 161 19.55 -3.65 -12.24
CA LEU A 161 19.24 -3.68 -10.81
C LEU A 161 20.06 -4.74 -10.06
N ALA A 162 20.22 -5.93 -10.66
CA ALA A 162 20.97 -7.02 -10.02
C ALA A 162 22.49 -6.76 -9.93
N LYS A 163 23.02 -5.71 -10.57
CA LYS A 163 24.43 -5.31 -10.49
C LYS A 163 24.68 -4.20 -9.46
N GLU A 164 23.62 -3.56 -8.97
CA GLU A 164 23.68 -2.47 -7.99
C GLU A 164 23.52 -2.98 -6.54
N ASP A 165 23.15 -4.25 -6.36
CA ASP A 165 23.20 -5.02 -5.11
C ASP A 165 24.56 -5.70 -4.87
#